data_AF-A0A922LLG7-F1
#
_entry.id   AF-A0A922LLG7-F1
#
_cell.length_a   1.000
_cell.length_b   1.000
_cell.length_c   1.000
_cell.angle_alpha   90.00
_cell.angle_beta   90.00
_cell.angle_gamma   90.00
#
_symmetry.space_group_name_H-M   'P 1'
#
loop_
_entity.id
_entity.type
_entity.pdbx_description
1 polymer ?
#
loop_
_entity_poly.entity_id
_entity_poly.type
_entity_poly.pdbx_seq_one_letter_code
_entity_poly.pdbx_strand_id
1 'polypeptide(L)'
;MAKLEIIKPSELYNILNQKFTHAFISDPCYCALFDSRTADDYNKSHIITAKNLKRLNACSFRIPYEAELDCRWNVIVYDGNTSSLDSEGDAVRAAKLLYDNGSRHLVKILEGGFETFTRLYPYMRSDKIMYLPRVRPISQFKDFVTNFYRIFVSTEDATGIWSLTTL
;
A
#
# COMPACT_ATOMS: atom_id res chain seq x y z
N MET A 1 -10.79 12.74 25.38
CA MET A 1 -9.70 13.43 24.66
C MET A 1 -8.86 12.37 23.99
N ALA A 2 -8.72 12.39 22.66
CA ALA A 2 -7.88 11.42 21.95
C ALA A 2 -6.44 11.52 22.47
N LYS A 3 -5.91 10.43 23.01
CA LYS A 3 -4.55 10.39 23.54
C LYS A 3 -3.62 10.01 22.38
N LEU A 4 -3.08 11.02 21.71
CA LEU A 4 -2.17 10.89 20.57
C LEU A 4 -0.73 11.12 21.04
N GLU A 5 0.21 10.35 20.48
CA GLU A 5 1.65 10.45 20.78
C GLU A 5 2.44 10.56 19.48
N ILE A 6 3.43 11.47 19.40
CA ILE A 6 4.38 11.48 18.29
C ILE A 6 5.55 10.55 18.64
N ILE A 7 5.95 9.71 17.69
CA ILE A 7 7.11 8.83 17.81
C ILE A 7 8.20 9.20 16.83
N LYS A 8 9.46 8.99 17.23
CA LYS A 8 10.62 9.20 16.36
C LYS A 8 10.79 8.03 15.38
N PRO A 9 11.42 8.25 14.20
CA PRO A 9 11.76 7.17 13.27
C PRO A 9 12.54 6.01 13.91
N SER A 10 13.44 6.32 14.86
CA SER A 10 14.20 5.32 15.62
C SER A 10 13.33 4.44 16.53
N GLU A 11 12.27 5.03 17.11
CA GLU A 11 11.33 4.29 17.96
C GLU A 11 10.46 3.36 17.11
N LEU A 12 10.00 3.83 15.96
CA LEU A 12 9.30 2.98 14.99
C LEU A 12 10.18 1.79 14.56
N TYR A 13 11.45 2.05 14.24
CA TYR A 13 12.40 1.01 13.90
C TYR A 13 12.54 -0.04 15.02
N ASN A 14 12.64 0.41 16.27
CA ASN A 14 12.76 -0.47 17.43
C ASN A 14 11.47 -1.27 17.67
N ILE A 15 10.29 -0.68 17.48
CA ILE A 15 9.01 -1.38 17.59
C ILE A 15 8.93 -2.47 16.51
N LEU A 16 9.23 -2.13 15.24
CA LEU A 16 9.17 -3.10 14.15
C LEU A 16 10.18 -4.25 14.29
N ASN A 17 11.33 -4.00 14.92
CA ASN A 17 12.39 -4.99 15.10
C ASN A 17 12.51 -5.53 16.53
N GLN A 18 11.57 -5.22 17.43
CA GLN A 18 11.67 -5.62 18.83
C GLN A 18 11.61 -7.15 18.93
N LYS A 19 12.76 -7.77 19.22
CA LYS A 19 12.89 -9.20 19.47
C LYS A 19 12.45 -9.50 20.88
N PHE A 20 11.24 -9.99 21.05
CA PHE A 20 11.01 -11.02 22.07
C PHE A 20 11.33 -12.39 21.45
N THR A 21 11.37 -13.42 22.29
CA THR A 21 11.88 -14.77 22.00
C THR A 21 11.33 -15.43 20.71
N HIS A 22 10.26 -14.91 20.11
CA HIS A 22 9.71 -15.30 18.80
C HIS A 22 9.54 -14.04 17.91
N ALA A 23 9.66 -14.17 16.59
CA ALA A 23 9.54 -13.04 15.66
C ALA A 23 8.08 -12.57 15.55
N PHE A 24 7.69 -11.57 16.36
CA PHE A 24 6.36 -10.95 16.36
C PHE A 24 5.98 -10.21 15.07
N ILE A 25 6.86 -10.17 14.05
CA ILE A 25 6.51 -9.71 12.69
C ILE A 25 5.34 -10.55 12.13
N SER A 26 5.20 -11.81 12.55
CA SER A 26 4.06 -12.64 12.15
C SER A 26 2.83 -12.49 13.05
N ASP A 27 2.91 -11.79 14.18
CA ASP A 27 1.78 -11.62 15.10
C ASP A 27 0.94 -10.38 14.72
N PRO A 28 -0.30 -10.57 14.25
CA PRO A 28 -1.18 -9.46 13.91
C PRO A 28 -1.52 -8.55 15.10
N CYS A 29 -1.33 -9.03 16.34
CA CYS A 29 -1.70 -8.32 17.57
C CYS A 29 -0.59 -7.38 18.09
N TYR A 30 0.66 -7.53 17.64
CA TYR A 30 1.78 -6.77 18.21
C TYR A 30 1.86 -5.33 17.67
N CYS A 31 1.70 -5.15 16.36
CA CYS A 31 1.67 -3.83 15.75
C CYS A 31 0.72 -3.74 14.54
N ALA A 32 0.05 -2.59 14.39
CA ALA A 32 -0.55 -2.15 13.14
C ALA A 32 0.12 -0.88 12.69
N LEU A 33 0.58 -0.88 11.45
CA LEU A 33 1.08 0.29 10.78
C LEU A 33 0.11 0.69 9.68
N PHE A 34 -0.32 1.96 9.70
CA PHE A 34 -1.28 2.51 8.76
C PHE A 34 -0.67 3.67 7.96
N ASP A 35 -0.83 3.61 6.65
CA ASP A 35 -0.47 4.69 5.72
C ASP A 35 -1.72 5.54 5.43
N SER A 36 -1.65 6.86 5.67
CA SER A 36 -2.74 7.82 5.39
C SER A 36 -2.64 8.51 4.02
N ARG A 37 -1.58 8.23 3.25
CA ARG A 37 -1.31 8.84 1.94
C ARG A 37 -2.26 8.30 0.86
N THR A 38 -2.10 8.80 -0.36
CA THR A 38 -2.88 8.32 -1.51
C THR A 38 -2.55 6.87 -1.86
N ALA A 39 -3.49 6.17 -2.49
CA ALA A 39 -3.28 4.79 -2.89
C ALA A 39 -2.17 4.63 -3.95
N ASP A 40 -1.98 5.63 -4.81
CA ASP A 40 -0.93 5.63 -5.82
C ASP A 40 0.45 5.70 -5.18
N ASP A 41 0.63 6.56 -4.17
CA ASP A 41 1.90 6.69 -3.47
C ASP A 41 2.22 5.44 -2.65
N TYR A 42 1.21 4.85 -2.00
CA TYR A 42 1.34 3.57 -1.31
C TYR A 42 1.75 2.44 -2.28
N ASN A 43 1.21 2.43 -3.50
CA ASN A 43 1.53 1.42 -4.51
C ASN A 43 2.95 1.56 -5.06
N LYS A 44 3.47 2.79 -5.20
CA LYS A 44 4.88 3.02 -5.55
C LYS A 44 5.81 2.50 -4.46
N SER A 45 5.57 2.93 -3.22
CA SER A 45 6.38 2.50 -2.08
C SER A 45 5.72 2.81 -0.73
N HIS A 46 5.82 1.88 0.20
CA HIS A 46 5.35 2.02 1.58
C HIS A 46 6.33 1.33 2.55
N ILE A 47 6.18 1.61 3.85
CA ILE A 47 6.95 0.94 4.90
C ILE A 47 6.50 -0.53 4.95
N ILE A 48 7.43 -1.47 5.08
CA ILE A 48 7.15 -2.90 5.21
C ILE A 48 6.10 -3.10 6.33
N THR A 49 5.10 -3.95 6.10
CA THR A 49 3.92 -4.21 6.96
C THR A 49 2.82 -3.13 6.99
N ALA A 50 3.02 -1.95 6.40
CA ALA A 50 2.00 -0.91 6.42
C ALA A 50 0.76 -1.31 5.63
N LYS A 51 -0.43 -1.09 6.20
CA LYS A 51 -1.72 -1.19 5.52
C LYS A 51 -2.18 0.19 5.07
N ASN A 52 -2.69 0.29 3.85
CA ASN A 52 -3.24 1.54 3.34
C ASN A 52 -4.64 1.82 3.94
N LEU A 53 -4.81 2.99 4.53
CA LEU A 53 -6.13 3.52 4.91
C LEU A 53 -6.80 4.15 3.69
N LYS A 54 -7.79 3.45 3.12
CA LYS A 54 -8.54 3.97 1.98
C LYS A 54 -9.29 5.23 2.38
N ARG A 55 -8.94 6.35 1.74
CA ARG A 55 -9.68 7.60 1.87
C ARG A 55 -11.02 7.48 1.12
N LEU A 56 -12.13 7.70 1.82
CA LEU A 56 -13.47 7.77 1.21
C LEU A 56 -13.74 9.20 0.73
N ASN A 57 -13.57 10.18 1.62
CA ASN A 57 -13.73 11.61 1.35
C ASN A 57 -12.54 12.37 1.94
N ALA A 58 -12.41 13.67 1.64
CA ALA A 58 -11.35 14.51 2.20
C ALA A 58 -11.21 14.43 3.73
N CYS A 59 -12.31 14.14 4.44
CA CYS A 59 -12.37 14.06 5.90
C CYS A 59 -12.65 12.67 6.48
N SER A 60 -12.83 11.63 5.66
CA SER A 60 -13.25 10.31 6.16
C SER A 60 -12.43 9.16 5.57
N PHE A 61 -11.88 8.32 6.45
CA PHE A 61 -11.11 7.13 6.12
C PHE A 61 -11.91 5.86 6.40
N ARG A 62 -11.69 4.81 5.61
CA ARG A 62 -12.23 3.48 5.85
C ARG A 62 -11.14 2.60 6.48
N ILE A 63 -11.41 2.14 7.69
CA ILE A 63 -10.57 1.13 8.35
C ILE A 63 -10.80 -0.22 7.65
N PRO A 64 -9.74 -0.95 7.27
CA PRO A 64 -9.90 -2.32 6.76
C PRO A 64 -10.46 -3.23 7.85
N TYR A 65 -11.42 -4.10 7.51
CA TYR A 65 -12.15 -4.95 8.47
C TYR A 65 -11.22 -5.86 9.31
N GLU A 66 -10.12 -6.32 8.72
CA GLU A 66 -9.08 -7.14 9.36
C GLU A 66 -8.14 -6.35 10.30
N ALA A 67 -8.45 -5.08 10.57
CA ALA A 67 -7.60 -4.24 11.40
C ALA A 67 -7.74 -4.53 12.89
N GLU A 68 -8.81 -5.19 13.37
CA GLU A 68 -9.07 -5.55 14.79
C GLU A 68 -8.27 -4.68 15.78
N LEU A 69 -8.66 -3.41 15.90
CA LEU A 69 -7.87 -2.39 16.63
C LEU A 69 -7.85 -2.61 18.14
N ASP A 70 -8.82 -3.37 18.65
CA ASP A 70 -9.02 -3.62 20.07
C ASP A 70 -7.91 -4.50 20.69
N CYS A 71 -7.31 -5.37 19.87
CA CYS A 71 -6.31 -6.34 20.31
C CYS A 71 -4.87 -5.89 20.00
N ARG A 72 -4.68 -4.73 19.36
CA ARG A 72 -3.35 -4.29 18.94
C ARG A 72 -2.65 -3.45 20.00
N TRP A 73 -1.46 -3.89 20.40
CA TRP A 73 -0.66 -3.19 21.41
C TRP A 73 -0.10 -1.85 20.90
N ASN A 74 0.31 -1.82 19.64
CA ASN A 74 0.86 -0.64 19.00
C ASN A 74 0.08 -0.30 17.73
N VAL A 75 -0.63 0.83 17.72
CA VAL A 75 -1.27 1.38 16.51
C VAL A 75 -0.50 2.61 16.08
N ILE A 76 0.04 2.57 14.86
CA ILE A 76 0.93 3.60 14.32
C ILE A 76 0.36 4.11 12.99
N VAL A 77 0.32 5.42 12.84
CA VAL A 77 -0.15 6.10 11.62
C VAL A 77 0.96 7.01 11.10
N TYR A 78 1.14 7.07 9.79
CA TYR A 78 2.07 8.01 9.16
C TYR A 78 1.52 8.59 7.87
N ASP A 79 1.98 9.81 7.56
CA ASP A 79 1.74 10.54 6.31
C ASP A 79 3.06 10.72 5.52
N GLY A 80 3.07 11.56 4.49
CA GLY A 80 4.27 11.93 3.73
C GLY A 80 5.31 12.70 4.55
N ASN A 81 4.90 13.80 5.20
CA ASN A 81 5.81 14.72 5.89
C ASN A 81 5.10 15.45 7.05
N THR A 82 4.66 14.71 8.09
CA THR A 82 4.09 15.33 9.30
C THR A 82 5.20 15.67 10.30
N SER A 83 5.36 16.95 10.62
CA SER A 83 6.33 17.43 11.61
C SER A 83 5.71 17.88 12.94
N SER A 84 4.39 18.09 13.01
CA SER A 84 3.71 18.52 14.25
C SER A 84 2.29 17.96 14.41
N LEU A 85 1.83 17.85 15.67
CA LEU A 85 0.46 17.47 16.05
C LEU A 85 -0.58 18.58 15.83
N ASP A 86 -0.12 19.82 15.65
CA ASP A 86 -0.97 21.02 15.62
C ASP A 86 -1.57 21.30 14.24
N SER A 87 -0.99 20.73 13.19
CA SER A 87 -1.55 20.79 11.85
C SER A 87 -2.56 19.66 11.70
N GLU A 88 -3.78 19.96 11.24
CA GLU A 88 -4.80 18.94 10.89
C GLU A 88 -4.40 18.14 9.64
N GLY A 89 -3.25 17.49 9.70
CA GLY A 89 -2.74 16.60 8.68
C GLY A 89 -3.59 15.35 8.61
N ASP A 90 -3.46 14.65 7.49
CA ASP A 90 -4.24 13.45 7.22
C ASP A 90 -3.92 12.33 8.22
N ALA A 91 -2.68 12.27 8.74
CA ALA A 91 -2.31 11.38 9.84
C ALA A 91 -3.09 11.69 11.14
N VAL A 92 -3.29 12.96 11.49
CA VAL A 92 -4.01 13.34 12.72
C VAL A 92 -5.50 13.01 12.60
N ARG A 93 -6.10 13.25 11.43
CA ARG A 93 -7.50 12.86 11.16
C ARG A 93 -7.68 11.35 11.20
N ALA A 94 -6.78 10.60 10.56
CA ALA A 94 -6.78 9.15 10.60
C ALA A 94 -6.60 8.62 12.03
N ALA A 95 -5.72 9.23 12.82
CA ALA A 95 -5.49 8.84 14.21
C ALA A 95 -6.71 9.09 15.10
N LYS A 96 -7.39 10.23 14.95
CA LYS A 96 -8.67 10.51 15.64
C LYS A 96 -9.73 9.46 15.29
N LEU A 97 -9.87 9.14 13.99
CA LEU A 97 -10.81 8.12 13.52
C LEU A 97 -10.48 6.72 14.08
N LEU A 98 -9.21 6.33 14.17
CA LEU A 98 -8.80 5.06 14.77
C LEU A 98 -9.07 5.01 16.28
N TYR A 99 -8.93 6.14 16.97
CA TYR A 99 -9.25 6.26 18.39
C TYR A 99 -10.75 6.11 18.64
N ASP A 100 -11.58 6.81 17.86
CA ASP A 100 -13.05 6.77 17.99
C ASP A 100 -13.62 5.37 17.68
N ASN A 101 -12.94 4.59 16.83
CA ASN A 101 -13.35 3.24 16.44
C ASN A 101 -12.85 2.12 17.36
N GLY A 102 -12.25 2.42 18.52
CA GLY A 102 -12.04 1.41 19.57
C GLY A 102 -10.60 1.07 19.95
N SER A 103 -9.60 1.87 19.53
CA SER A 103 -8.23 1.61 19.98
C SER A 103 -8.12 1.74 21.50
N ARG A 104 -7.84 0.62 22.19
CA ARG A 104 -7.60 0.58 23.65
C ARG A 104 -6.30 1.26 24.04
N HIS A 105 -5.33 1.24 23.13
CA HIS A 105 -3.99 1.77 23.32
C HIS A 105 -3.81 3.13 22.64
N LEU A 106 -2.73 3.81 23.01
CA LEU A 106 -2.31 5.08 22.41
C LEU A 106 -2.09 4.94 20.91
N VAL A 107 -2.69 5.83 20.12
CA VAL A 107 -2.38 5.95 18.69
C VAL A 107 -1.13 6.80 18.53
N LYS A 108 -0.12 6.22 17.89
CA LYS A 108 1.19 6.83 17.65
C LYS A 108 1.26 7.40 16.23
N ILE A 109 1.81 8.59 16.09
CA ILE A 109 2.02 9.27 14.80
C ILE A 109 3.52 9.36 14.52
N LEU A 110 3.94 8.96 13.33
CA LEU A 110 5.35 9.00 12.94
C LEU A 110 5.81 10.44 12.61
N GLU A 111 6.82 10.91 13.34
CA GLU A 111 7.49 12.17 13.06
C GLU A 111 8.28 12.12 11.74
N GLY A 112 8.13 13.15 10.92
CA GLY A 112 8.80 13.28 9.61
C GLY A 112 8.23 12.35 8.53
N GLY A 113 7.16 11.62 8.84
CA GLY A 113 6.40 10.79 7.92
C GLY A 113 7.23 9.75 7.16
N PHE A 114 6.74 9.40 5.98
CA PHE A 114 7.35 8.41 5.09
C PHE A 114 8.70 8.87 4.54
N GLU A 115 8.84 10.16 4.22
CA GLU A 115 10.05 10.71 3.59
C GLU A 115 11.26 10.60 4.50
N THR A 116 11.11 11.05 5.75
CA THR A 116 12.21 11.02 6.73
C THR A 116 12.57 9.59 7.11
N PHE A 117 11.57 8.74 7.32
CA PHE A 117 11.80 7.33 7.67
C PHE A 117 12.50 6.58 6.54
N THR A 118 12.05 6.76 5.29
CA THR A 118 12.68 6.15 4.11
C THR A 118 14.13 6.60 3.93
N ARG A 119 14.42 7.88 4.21
CA ARG A 119 15.79 8.41 4.12
C ARG A 119 16.73 7.76 5.14
N LEU A 120 16.24 7.49 6.36
CA LEU A 120 17.02 6.88 7.44
C LEU A 120 17.13 5.35 7.29
N TYR A 121 16.05 4.69 6.85
CA TYR A 121 15.94 3.25 6.77
C TYR A 121 15.45 2.78 5.38
N PRO A 122 16.27 2.91 4.32
CA PRO A 122 15.86 2.56 2.95
C PRO A 122 15.43 1.10 2.77
N TYR A 123 15.98 0.20 3.59
CA TYR A 123 15.72 -1.25 3.56
C TYR A 123 14.36 -1.64 4.16
N MET A 124 13.72 -0.74 4.92
CA MET A 124 12.38 -0.98 5.48
C MET A 124 11.27 -0.51 4.55
N ARG A 125 11.60 -0.17 3.31
CA ARG A 125 10.66 0.23 2.26
C ARG A 125 10.42 -0.94 1.32
N SER A 126 9.16 -1.24 1.02
CA SER A 126 8.83 -2.16 -0.05
C SER A 126 8.87 -1.43 -1.39
N ASP A 127 9.81 -1.77 -2.25
CA ASP A 127 9.64 -1.56 -3.68
C ASP A 127 8.76 -2.68 -4.22
N LYS A 128 7.59 -2.36 -4.76
CA LYS A 128 6.91 -3.27 -5.68
C LYS A 128 7.69 -3.26 -7.00
N ILE A 129 8.89 -3.82 -7.01
CA ILE A 129 9.57 -4.13 -8.27
C ILE A 129 8.69 -5.19 -8.91
N MET A 130 7.93 -4.81 -9.93
CA MET A 130 7.15 -5.75 -10.72
C MET A 130 8.13 -6.79 -11.23
N TYR A 131 8.10 -7.98 -10.65
CA TYR A 131 8.97 -9.07 -11.06
C TYR A 131 8.53 -9.45 -12.46
N LEU A 132 9.23 -8.94 -13.48
CA LEU A 132 9.09 -9.50 -14.82
C LEU A 132 9.87 -10.82 -14.76
N PRO A 133 9.21 -12.00 -14.82
CA PRO A 133 9.95 -13.26 -14.90
C PRO A 133 10.81 -13.18 -16.16
N ARG A 134 12.13 -13.02 -15.97
CA ARG A 134 13.07 -13.08 -17.08
C ARG A 134 13.00 -14.50 -17.64
N VAL A 135 12.79 -14.54 -18.96
CA VAL A 135 12.81 -15.68 -19.89
C VAL A 135 11.50 -16.48 -20.05
N ARG A 136 10.65 -16.02 -20.98
CA ARG A 136 10.01 -16.92 -21.96
C ARG A 136 10.23 -16.32 -23.37
N PRO A 137 10.60 -17.13 -24.38
CA PRO A 137 10.91 -16.65 -25.71
C PRO A 137 9.69 -15.95 -26.34
N ILE A 138 9.98 -14.84 -27.03
CA ILE A 138 9.06 -13.87 -27.65
C ILE A 138 8.11 -14.52 -28.69
N SER A 139 8.36 -15.76 -29.09
CA SER A 139 7.54 -16.48 -30.07
C SER A 139 6.09 -16.73 -29.62
N GLN A 140 5.82 -16.87 -28.32
CA GLN A 140 4.45 -17.12 -27.81
C GLN A 140 3.62 -15.85 -27.59
N PHE A 141 4.24 -14.66 -27.68
CA PHE A 141 3.52 -13.40 -27.51
C PHE A 141 2.75 -12.97 -28.77
N LYS A 142 3.11 -13.50 -29.95
CA LYS A 142 2.36 -13.27 -31.19
C LYS A 142 0.96 -13.86 -31.13
N ASP A 143 0.77 -15.00 -30.47
CA ASP A 143 -0.53 -15.67 -30.43
C ASP A 143 -1.58 -14.89 -29.63
N PHE A 144 -1.14 -14.11 -28.63
CA PHE A 144 -2.05 -13.34 -27.79
C PHE A 144 -2.47 -12.00 -28.41
N VAL A 145 -1.58 -11.37 -29.19
CA VAL A 145 -1.88 -10.10 -29.87
C VAL A 145 -2.66 -10.33 -31.18
N THR A 146 -2.36 -11.42 -31.91
CA THR A 146 -3.03 -11.71 -33.19
C THR A 146 -4.49 -12.14 -32.98
N ASN A 147 -4.84 -12.76 -31.85
CA ASN A 147 -6.22 -13.15 -31.54
C ASN A 147 -7.11 -12.00 -31.02
N PHE A 148 -6.54 -10.83 -30.70
CA PHE A 148 -7.31 -9.69 -30.19
C PHE A 148 -7.56 -8.59 -31.24
N TYR A 149 -6.89 -8.64 -32.39
CA TYR A 149 -7.16 -7.75 -33.52
C TYR A 149 -7.73 -8.55 -34.69
N ARG A 150 -9.06 -8.49 -34.81
CA ARG A 150 -9.79 -8.11 -36.03
C ARG A 150 -9.41 -8.84 -37.34
N ILE A 151 -10.33 -9.32 -38.17
CA ILE A 151 -11.78 -9.26 -38.31
C ILE A 151 -11.99 -10.25 -39.47
N PHE A 152 -12.88 -11.24 -39.31
CA PHE A 152 -13.34 -11.96 -40.49
C PHE A 152 -14.21 -11.02 -41.33
N VAL A 153 -13.87 -10.87 -42.61
CA VAL A 153 -14.87 -10.93 -43.69
C VAL A 153 -14.26 -11.77 -44.80
N SER A 154 -14.82 -12.97 -44.98
CA SER A 154 -14.64 -13.80 -46.17
C SER A 154 -15.70 -13.34 -47.17
N THR A 155 -15.29 -12.97 -48.39
CA THR A 155 -16.20 -12.90 -49.54
C THR A 155 -15.71 -13.89 -50.58
N GLU A 156 -16.59 -14.82 -50.93
CA GLU A 156 -16.34 -15.93 -51.84
C GLU A 156 -16.71 -15.50 -53.26
N ASP A 157 -15.73 -15.36 -54.15
CA ASP A 157 -15.98 -15.13 -55.58
C ASP A 157 -16.13 -16.47 -56.30
N ALA A 158 -17.02 -16.52 -57.30
CA ALA A 158 -17.51 -17.72 -58.00
C ALA A 158 -16.48 -18.55 -58.79
N THR A 159 -15.19 -18.38 -58.53
CA THR A 159 -14.07 -19.13 -59.13
C THR A 159 -13.20 -19.86 -58.08
N GLY A 160 -13.57 -19.80 -56.79
CA GLY A 160 -12.98 -20.65 -55.74
C GLY A 160 -11.54 -20.31 -55.35
N ILE A 161 -11.06 -19.09 -55.63
CA ILE A 161 -9.72 -18.64 -55.25
C ILE A 161 -9.82 -17.60 -54.14
N TRP A 162 -9.25 -17.91 -52.99
CA TRP A 162 -9.16 -17.02 -51.84
C TRP A 162 -8.09 -15.94 -52.09
N SER A 163 -8.49 -14.67 -52.17
CA SER A 163 -7.54 -13.55 -52.18
C SER A 163 -7.55 -12.83 -50.83
N LEU A 164 -6.38 -12.72 -50.22
CA LEU A 164 -6.17 -11.92 -49.01
C LEU A 164 -5.78 -10.50 -49.46
N THR A 165 -6.70 -9.56 -49.31
CA THR A 165 -6.40 -8.14 -49.54
C THR A 165 -6.17 -7.48 -48.18
N THR A 166 -4.95 -7.01 -47.95
CA THR A 166 -4.59 -6.20 -46.79
C THR A 166 -5.01 -4.75 -47.06
N LEU A 167 -5.55 -4.04 -46.05
CA LEU A 167 -5.70 -2.58 -46.10
C LEU A 167 -4.33 -1.89 -46.26
#